data_AF-A0A917RRW9-F1
#
_entry.id   AF-A0A917RRW9-F1
#
_cell.length_a   1.000
_cell.length_b   1.000
_cell.length_c   1.000
_cell.angle_alpha   90.00
_cell.angle_beta   90.00
_cell.angle_gamma   90.00
#
_symmetry.space_group_name_H-M   'P 1'
#
loop_
_entity.id
_entity.type
_entity.pdbx_description
1 polymer ?
#
loop_
_entity_poly.entity_id
_entity_poly.type
_entity_poly.pdbx_seq_one_letter_code
_entity_poly.pdbx_strand_id
1 'polypeptide(L)'
;MITSVQASGTAQAEYQPCTNHRVTTNWGRVEVDTRPAGTDSIGNIAWAMFINDIAHIPGRYDYQILVNGQSLLTDTLHKDNNLHMTIPRLQKGRYVYESGDEIQVIASHAAGKVLYVTPINRCTVPYSPG
;
A
#
# COMPACT_ATOMS: atom_id res chain seq x y z
N MET A 1 27.72 29.62 29.79
CA MET A 1 26.58 28.67 29.79
C MET A 1 26.40 28.19 28.37
N ILE A 2 26.53 26.89 28.11
CA ILE A 2 26.35 26.31 26.77
C ILE A 2 24.93 25.76 26.74
N THR A 3 24.07 26.38 25.93
CA THR A 3 22.70 25.93 25.69
C THR A 3 22.70 24.76 24.72
N SER A 4 22.42 23.57 25.24
CA SER A 4 22.19 22.37 24.45
C SER A 4 20.94 22.55 23.59
N VAL A 5 21.08 22.49 22.27
CA VAL A 5 19.94 22.46 21.36
C VAL A 5 19.40 21.03 21.35
N GLN A 6 18.27 20.79 21.99
CA GLN A 6 17.52 19.55 21.84
C GLN A 6 17.02 19.48 20.39
N ALA A 7 17.57 18.57 19.61
CA ALA A 7 17.03 18.22 18.31
C ALA A 7 15.64 17.60 18.53
N SER A 8 14.59 18.33 18.18
CA SER A 8 13.23 17.81 18.10
C SER A 8 13.18 16.79 16.97
N GLY A 9 13.20 15.50 17.31
CA GLY A 9 12.86 14.45 16.35
C GLY A 9 11.47 14.73 15.80
N THR A 10 11.33 14.71 14.48
CA THR A 10 10.02 14.79 13.83
C THR A 10 9.18 13.61 14.32
N ALA A 11 8.13 13.89 15.09
CA ALA A 11 7.10 12.89 15.38
C ALA A 11 6.48 12.52 14.04
N GLN A 12 6.90 11.38 13.48
CA GLN A 12 6.28 10.82 12.29
C GLN A 12 4.89 10.37 12.74
N ALA A 13 3.85 11.05 12.27
CA ALA A 13 2.48 10.67 12.58
C ALA A 13 2.32 9.19 12.22
N GLU A 14 1.95 8.37 13.21
CA GLU A 14 1.83 6.93 13.03
C GLU A 14 0.73 6.66 11.98
N TYR A 15 1.09 6.01 10.88
CA TYR A 15 0.11 5.65 9.86
C TYR A 15 -0.90 4.66 10.45
N GLN A 16 -2.13 4.68 9.93
CA GLN A 16 -3.11 3.68 10.30
C GLN A 16 -2.55 2.27 10.03
N PRO A 17 -2.85 1.28 10.89
CA PRO A 17 -2.44 -0.09 10.61
C PRO A 17 -2.96 -0.57 9.26
N CYS A 18 -2.21 -1.44 8.58
CA CYS A 18 -2.63 -2.10 7.33
C CYS A 18 -3.73 -3.14 7.57
N THR A 19 -4.67 -2.91 8.50
CA THR A 19 -5.75 -3.82 8.87
C THR A 19 -7.07 -3.16 8.57
N ASN A 20 -7.78 -3.65 7.55
CA ASN A 20 -9.00 -3.04 7.02
C ASN A 20 -8.88 -1.52 6.73
N HIS A 21 -7.69 -1.07 6.31
CA HIS A 21 -7.48 0.34 5.99
C HIS A 21 -8.15 0.67 4.65
N ARG A 22 -8.94 1.75 4.62
CA ARG A 22 -9.67 2.18 3.43
C ARG A 22 -9.53 3.68 3.24
N VAL A 23 -9.23 4.09 2.00
CA VAL A 23 -9.27 5.49 1.56
C VAL A 23 -10.28 5.60 0.43
N THR A 24 -11.30 6.44 0.61
CA THR A 24 -12.36 6.65 -0.39
C THR A 24 -12.19 8.01 -1.05
N THR A 25 -12.39 8.05 -2.36
CA THR A 25 -12.43 9.29 -3.16
C THR A 25 -13.79 9.39 -3.86
N ASN A 26 -14.02 10.49 -4.57
CA ASN A 26 -15.22 10.69 -5.40
C ASN A 26 -15.31 9.69 -6.58
N TRP A 27 -14.17 9.17 -7.05
CA TRP A 27 -14.12 8.28 -8.22
C TRP A 27 -13.86 6.81 -7.88
N GLY A 28 -13.59 6.48 -6.61
CA GLY A 28 -13.25 5.12 -6.24
C GLY A 28 -12.87 4.96 -4.77
N ARG A 29 -12.19 3.84 -4.49
CA ARG A 29 -11.58 3.60 -3.18
C ARG A 29 -10.34 2.73 -3.31
N VAL A 30 -9.49 2.82 -2.30
CA VAL A 30 -8.35 1.91 -2.11
C VAL A 30 -8.52 1.21 -0.77
N GLU A 31 -8.23 -0.08 -0.76
CA GLU A 31 -8.32 -0.94 0.42
C GLU A 31 -6.98 -1.66 0.63
N VAL A 32 -6.56 -1.75 1.90
CA VAL A 32 -5.36 -2.48 2.32
C VAL A 32 -5.71 -3.32 3.54
N ASP A 33 -5.26 -4.57 3.52
CA ASP A 33 -5.54 -5.49 4.61
C ASP A 33 -4.42 -6.51 4.79
N THR A 34 -4.04 -6.75 6.04
CA THR A 34 -3.03 -7.73 6.43
C THR A 34 -3.69 -9.08 6.55
N ARG A 35 -3.13 -10.09 5.88
CA ARG A 35 -3.70 -11.43 5.72
C ARG A 35 -2.71 -12.46 6.26
N PRO A 36 -2.92 -12.96 7.49
CA PRO A 36 -2.10 -14.03 8.07
C PRO A 36 -2.01 -15.25 7.16
N ALA A 37 -0.88 -15.96 7.22
CA ALA A 37 -0.65 -17.18 6.45
C ALA A 37 0.09 -18.22 7.29
N GLY A 38 -0.57 -19.35 7.59
CA GLY A 38 0.00 -20.39 8.44
C GLY A 38 0.32 -19.85 9.84
N THR A 39 1.57 -19.97 10.27
CA THR A 39 2.07 -19.44 11.55
C THR A 39 2.57 -17.99 11.44
N ASP A 40 2.58 -17.39 10.25
CA ASP A 40 2.95 -15.99 10.05
C ASP A 40 1.70 -15.11 10.22
N SER A 41 1.63 -14.41 11.35
CA SER A 41 0.54 -13.50 11.72
C SER A 41 0.46 -12.25 10.85
N ILE A 42 1.52 -11.93 10.09
CA ILE A 42 1.49 -10.88 9.07
C ILE A 42 1.09 -11.50 7.72
N GLY A 43 1.75 -12.59 7.33
CA GLY A 43 1.50 -13.35 6.10
C GLY A 43 1.71 -12.53 4.83
N ASN A 44 0.69 -11.79 4.40
CA ASN A 44 0.70 -10.97 3.18
C ASN A 44 -0.09 -9.67 3.36
N ILE A 45 0.21 -8.65 2.56
CA ILE A 45 -0.64 -7.47 2.43
C ILE A 45 -1.50 -7.62 1.18
N ALA A 46 -2.82 -7.68 1.35
CA ALA A 46 -3.78 -7.54 0.27
C ALA A 46 -4.01 -6.05 -0.01
N TRP A 47 -3.96 -5.66 -1.27
CA TRP A 47 -4.19 -4.29 -1.71
C TRP A 47 -5.11 -4.27 -2.92
N ALA A 48 -6.10 -3.36 -2.92
CA ALA A 48 -7.02 -3.23 -4.04
C ALA A 48 -7.42 -1.78 -4.30
N MET A 49 -7.49 -1.41 -5.58
CA MET A 49 -8.03 -0.17 -6.08
C MET A 49 -9.31 -0.45 -6.86
N PHE A 50 -10.39 0.20 -6.45
CA PHE A 50 -11.70 0.11 -7.07
C PHE A 50 -12.05 1.43 -7.73
N ILE A 51 -12.50 1.36 -8.98
CA ILE A 51 -13.06 2.49 -9.73
C ILE A 51 -14.58 2.38 -9.73
N ASN A 52 -15.27 3.48 -9.45
CA ASN A 52 -16.72 3.50 -9.34
C ASN A 52 -17.41 3.37 -10.71
N ASP A 53 -16.82 3.95 -11.75
CA ASP A 53 -17.35 3.86 -13.12
C ASP A 53 -16.93 2.53 -13.77
N ILE A 54 -17.90 1.64 -13.94
CA ILE A 54 -17.69 0.29 -14.49
C ILE A 54 -17.12 0.34 -15.91
N ALA A 55 -17.51 1.33 -16.72
CA ALA A 55 -17.02 1.46 -18.10
C ALA A 55 -15.52 1.79 -18.15
N HIS A 56 -14.98 2.34 -17.05
CA HIS A 56 -13.57 2.68 -16.93
C HIS A 56 -12.76 1.62 -16.18
N ILE A 57 -13.34 0.50 -15.75
CA ILE A 57 -12.57 -0.56 -15.08
C ILE A 57 -11.54 -1.20 -16.03
N PRO A 58 -11.89 -1.53 -17.30
CA PRO A 58 -10.91 -2.04 -18.24
C PRO A 58 -9.87 -0.98 -18.61
N GLY A 59 -8.60 -1.35 -18.59
CA GLY A 59 -7.52 -0.44 -18.99
C GLY A 59 -6.16 -0.84 -18.45
N ARG A 60 -5.25 0.14 -18.45
CA ARG A 60 -3.86 -0.04 -18.02
C ARG A 60 -3.67 0.52 -16.61
N TYR A 61 -3.12 -0.30 -15.74
CA TYR A 61 -2.69 0.08 -14.41
C TYR A 61 -1.17 0.17 -14.36
N ASP A 62 -0.65 1.28 -13.85
CA ASP A 62 0.77 1.48 -13.57
C ASP A 62 0.91 1.62 -12.05
N TYR A 63 1.74 0.81 -11.39
CA TYR A 63 1.89 0.87 -9.94
C TYR A 63 3.32 0.67 -9.44
N GLN A 64 3.57 1.21 -8.26
CA GLN A 64 4.80 1.04 -7.49
C GLN A 64 4.46 0.70 -6.03
N ILE A 65 5.12 -0.32 -5.50
CA ILE A 65 5.06 -0.73 -4.11
C ILE A 65 6.33 -0.26 -3.43
N LEU A 66 6.20 0.43 -2.30
CA LEU A 66 7.31 0.86 -1.47
C LEU A 66 7.16 0.29 -0.05
N VAL A 67 8.30 -0.11 0.51
CA VAL A 67 8.45 -0.49 1.92
C VAL A 67 9.42 0.52 2.56
N ASN A 68 8.99 1.24 3.59
CA ASN A 68 9.78 2.31 4.21
C ASN A 68 10.36 3.31 3.18
N GLY A 69 9.56 3.67 2.18
CA GLY A 69 9.96 4.56 1.08
C GLY A 69 10.92 3.94 0.05
N GLN A 70 11.35 2.68 0.21
CA GLN A 70 12.19 1.98 -0.76
C GLN A 70 11.33 1.18 -1.74
N SER A 71 11.62 1.30 -3.03
CA SER A 71 10.89 0.59 -4.07
C SER A 71 11.11 -0.93 -3.96
N LEU A 72 10.02 -1.67 -3.73
CA LEU A 72 10.00 -3.12 -3.74
C LEU A 72 9.70 -3.66 -5.15
N LEU A 73 8.70 -3.07 -5.82
CA LEU A 73 8.25 -3.49 -7.14
C LEU A 73 7.66 -2.29 -7.89
N THR A 74 7.90 -2.23 -9.19
CA THR A 74 7.21 -1.35 -10.13
C THR A 74 6.76 -2.21 -11.30
N ASP A 75 5.51 -2.07 -11.71
CA ASP A 75 4.96 -2.87 -12.80
C ASP A 75 3.80 -2.16 -13.51
N THR A 76 3.47 -2.67 -14.69
CA THR A 76 2.37 -2.22 -15.55
C THR A 76 1.53 -3.42 -15.96
N LEU A 77 0.22 -3.34 -15.75
CA LEU A 77 -0.74 -4.40 -16.07
C LEU A 77 -1.89 -3.89 -16.93
N HIS A 78 -2.43 -4.74 -17.79
CA HIS A 78 -3.71 -4.49 -18.46
C HIS A 78 -4.73 -5.46 -17.89
N LYS A 79 -5.86 -4.94 -17.41
CA LYS A 79 -6.91 -5.72 -16.76
C LYS A 79 -8.27 -5.25 -17.26
N ASP A 80 -9.23 -6.16 -17.27
CA ASP A 80 -10.65 -5.91 -17.51
C ASP A 80 -11.44 -5.74 -16.19
N ASN A 81 -10.79 -5.98 -15.06
CA ASN A 81 -11.32 -5.81 -13.71
C ASN A 81 -10.45 -4.85 -12.87
N ASN A 82 -10.95 -4.49 -11.69
CA ASN A 82 -10.26 -3.62 -10.75
C ASN A 82 -8.89 -4.20 -10.35
N LEU A 83 -7.91 -3.32 -10.11
CA LEU A 83 -6.58 -3.74 -9.67
C LEU A 83 -6.66 -4.28 -8.24
N HIS A 84 -6.27 -5.53 -8.08
CA HIS A 84 -6.10 -6.17 -6.78
C HIS A 84 -4.80 -6.98 -6.85
N MET A 85 -4.06 -6.98 -5.76
CA MET A 85 -2.79 -7.68 -5.65
C MET A 85 -2.57 -8.15 -4.21
N THR A 86 -1.73 -9.17 -4.11
CA THR A 86 -1.16 -9.60 -2.84
C THR A 86 0.32 -9.25 -2.89
N ILE A 87 0.82 -8.62 -1.84
CA ILE A 87 2.23 -8.34 -1.61
C ILE A 87 2.69 -9.40 -0.61
N PRO A 88 3.40 -10.46 -1.05
CA PRO A 88 3.84 -11.49 -0.12
C PRO A 88 4.97 -10.98 0.75
N ARG A 89 4.95 -11.33 2.04
CA ARG A 89 6.04 -10.98 2.96
C ARG A 89 7.31 -11.76 2.62
N LEU A 90 7.18 -13.06 2.34
CA LEU A 90 8.29 -13.90 1.92
C LEU A 90 8.42 -13.88 0.38
N GLN A 91 9.49 -13.28 -0.12
CA GLN A 91 9.80 -13.23 -1.56
C GLN A 91 11.22 -13.69 -1.81
N LYS A 92 11.41 -14.62 -2.75
CA LYS A 92 12.73 -15.15 -3.13
C LYS A 92 13.57 -15.62 -1.93
N GLY A 93 12.90 -16.22 -0.92
CA GLY A 93 13.54 -16.76 0.28
C GLY A 93 13.88 -15.74 1.37
N ARG A 94 13.46 -14.47 1.26
CA ARG A 94 13.66 -13.45 2.30
C ARG A 94 12.36 -12.72 2.64
N TYR A 95 12.24 -12.28 3.89
CA TYR A 95 11.19 -11.35 4.28
C TYR A 95 11.50 -9.96 3.72
N VAL A 96 10.54 -9.35 3.04
CA VAL A 96 10.70 -8.03 2.40
C VAL A 96 10.06 -6.89 3.19
N TYR A 97 9.34 -7.21 4.26
CA TYR A 97 8.86 -6.27 5.28
C TYR A 97 8.56 -7.01 6.58
N GLU A 98 8.52 -6.26 7.67
CA GLU A 98 8.34 -6.69 9.06
C GLU A 98 7.23 -5.88 9.75
N SER A 99 6.84 -6.29 10.95
CA SER A 99 5.94 -5.49 11.79
C SER A 99 6.51 -4.09 12.04
N GLY A 100 5.69 -3.06 11.90
CA GLY A 100 6.11 -1.66 12.04
C GLY A 100 6.63 -1.01 10.76
N ASP A 101 6.88 -1.78 9.69
CA ASP A 101 7.25 -1.18 8.40
C ASP A 101 6.07 -0.42 7.77
N GLU A 102 6.39 0.66 7.07
CA GLU A 102 5.45 1.39 6.23
C GLU A 102 5.27 0.65 4.90
N ILE A 103 4.01 0.39 4.52
CA ILE A 103 3.64 -0.01 3.18
C ILE A 103 3.00 1.18 2.47
N GLN A 104 3.55 1.52 1.31
CA GLN A 104 2.95 2.47 0.38
C GLN A 104 2.73 1.80 -0.97
N VAL A 105 1.55 2.03 -1.57
CA VAL A 105 1.33 1.72 -2.99
C VAL A 105 0.90 2.99 -3.69
N ILE A 106 1.63 3.32 -4.76
CA ILE A 106 1.31 4.41 -5.67
C ILE A 106 0.80 3.74 -6.94
N ALA A 107 -0.45 3.99 -7.33
CA ALA A 107 -1.00 3.44 -8.55
C ALA A 107 -1.75 4.49 -9.36
N SER A 108 -1.77 4.29 -10.67
CA SER A 108 -2.60 5.03 -11.61
C SER A 108 -3.26 4.09 -12.60
N HIS A 109 -4.39 4.50 -13.14
CA HIS A 109 -5.17 3.75 -14.12
C HIS A 109 -5.58 4.63 -15.29
N ALA A 110 -5.20 4.20 -16.49
CA ALA A 110 -5.58 4.84 -17.74
C ALA A 110 -6.74 4.08 -18.40
N ALA A 111 -7.91 4.72 -18.43
CA ALA A 111 -9.12 4.27 -19.12
C ALA A 111 -9.39 5.18 -20.33
N GLY A 112 -8.79 4.85 -21.48
CA GLY A 112 -8.88 5.68 -22.69
C GLY A 112 -8.29 7.07 -22.47
N LYS A 113 -9.13 8.10 -22.39
CA LYS A 113 -8.72 9.50 -22.14
C LYS A 113 -8.81 9.91 -20.66
N VAL A 114 -9.27 9.02 -19.79
CA VAL A 114 -9.45 9.28 -18.36
C VAL A 114 -8.29 8.68 -17.58
N LEU A 115 -7.72 9.45 -16.66
CA LEU A 115 -6.66 9.01 -15.75
C LEU A 115 -7.16 9.06 -14.31
N TYR A 116 -7.06 7.95 -13.61
CA TYR A 116 -7.29 7.83 -12.17
C TYR A 116 -5.94 7.68 -11.48
N VAL A 117 -5.76 8.34 -10.35
CA VAL A 117 -4.52 8.23 -9.55
C VAL A 117 -4.94 7.96 -8.13
N THR A 118 -4.40 6.91 -7.51
CA THR A 118 -4.72 6.59 -6.12
C THR A 118 -4.42 7.77 -5.20
N PRO A 119 -5.28 8.07 -4.22
CA PRO A 119 -4.85 8.92 -3.12
C PRO A 119 -3.60 8.30 -2.47
N ILE A 120 -2.78 9.11 -1.81
CA ILE A 120 -1.65 8.58 -1.04
C ILE A 120 -2.21 7.58 -0.02
N ASN A 121 -1.83 6.32 -0.18
CA ASN A 121 -2.24 5.23 0.67
C ASN A 121 -1.00 4.64 1.33
N ARG A 122 -0.85 4.96 2.63
CA ARG A 122 0.24 4.53 3.50
C ARG A 122 -0.35 3.92 4.75
N CYS A 123 0.16 2.76 5.14
CA CYS A 123 -0.23 2.10 6.37
C CYS A 123 0.97 1.43 7.02
N THR A 124 0.88 1.19 8.32
CA THR A 124 1.93 0.48 9.08
C THR A 124 1.55 -1.00 9.19
N VAL A 125 2.49 -1.90 8.90
CA VAL A 125 2.27 -3.34 9.13
C VAL A 125 1.99 -3.56 10.62
N PRO A 126 0.85 -4.17 10.98
CA PRO A 126 0.45 -4.29 12.38
C PRO A 126 1.44 -5.13 13.19
N TYR A 127 1.77 -4.68 14.39
CA TYR A 127 2.44 -5.54 15.37
C TYR A 127 1.48 -6.67 15.75
N SER A 128 1.86 -7.91 15.41
CA SER A 128 1.17 -9.08 15.94
C SER A 128 1.82 -9.50 17.24
N PRO A 129 1.06 -9.76 18.32
CA PRO A 129 1.61 -10.44 19.47
C PRO A 129 2.06 -11.84 19.02
N GLY A 130 3.34 -12.14 19.26
CA GLY A 130 3.92 -13.46 18.99
C GLY A 130 3.37 -14.54 19.91
#